data_AF-A0A3N9P248-F1
#
_entry.id   AF-A0A3N9P248-F1
#
_cell.length_a   1.000
_cell.length_b   1.000
_cell.length_c   1.000
_cell.angle_alpha   90.00
_cell.angle_beta   90.00
_cell.angle_gamma   90.00
#
_symmetry.space_group_name_H-M   'P 1'
#
loop_
_entity.id
_entity.type
_entity.pdbx_description
1 polymer ?
#
loop_
_entity_poly.entity_id
_entity_poly.type
_entity_poly.pdbx_seq_one_letter_code
_entity_poly.pdbx_strand_id
1 'polypeptide(L)'
;MESHDDYTLGDFIRIGLGDVKSDKLITDPLENARLTPEQMQVNKLAALFLFTCQGPVMIHEGQEYGRSKVIAPTEVLDPNVGKIDHNSYEKDNETNWLNFDHAKMNRELIDYYRGLIRMRNNHAAFRTATPEQFTFFPVPDSLFLAYEIKHDTGRYIVLLNGNDFLTNKFIFPEGNWKILADGIRADSKPFRLIQNRNILVPPGSGMVLIAEE
;
A
#
# COMPACT_ATOMS: atom_id res chain seq x y z
N MET A 1 -3.75 9.38 0.97
CA MET A 1 -4.20 7.99 0.71
C MET A 1 -5.68 8.04 0.40
N GLU A 2 -5.95 8.33 -0.88
CA GLU A 2 -7.20 8.32 -1.63
C GLU A 2 -8.53 8.72 -0.99
N SER A 3 -9.25 9.58 -1.70
CA SER A 3 -10.68 9.79 -1.58
C SER A 3 -11.29 9.93 -2.99
N HIS A 4 -12.55 10.37 -3.08
CA HIS A 4 -13.13 10.69 -4.38
C HIS A 4 -12.48 11.93 -5.01
N ASP A 5 -12.00 12.86 -4.18
CA ASP A 5 -11.24 14.05 -4.56
C ASP A 5 -9.80 13.71 -4.93
N ASP A 6 -9.21 14.58 -5.76
CA ASP A 6 -7.85 14.48 -6.29
C ASP A 6 -7.59 13.20 -7.11
N TYR A 7 -6.31 13.00 -7.45
CA TYR A 7 -5.87 11.77 -8.10
C TYR A 7 -6.14 10.56 -7.20
N THR A 8 -6.54 9.45 -7.84
CA THR A 8 -6.49 8.15 -7.18
C THR A 8 -5.08 7.87 -6.68
N LEU A 9 -4.91 7.02 -5.67
CA LEU A 9 -3.59 6.59 -5.21
C LEU A 9 -2.83 5.87 -6.33
N GLY A 10 -3.54 5.09 -7.14
CA GLY A 10 -2.95 4.43 -8.32
C GLY A 10 -2.35 5.45 -9.29
N ASP A 11 -3.11 6.45 -9.70
CA ASP A 11 -2.63 7.49 -10.62
C ASP A 11 -1.58 8.40 -9.99
N PHE A 12 -1.73 8.75 -8.71
CA PHE A 12 -0.73 9.49 -7.97
C PHE A 12 0.62 8.76 -7.97
N ILE A 13 0.64 7.44 -7.77
CA ILE A 13 1.85 6.63 -7.81
C ILE A 13 2.43 6.58 -9.23
N ARG A 14 1.60 6.38 -10.27
CA ARG A 14 2.05 6.41 -11.68
C ARG A 14 2.75 7.74 -12.03
N ILE A 15 2.21 8.85 -11.54
CA ILE A 15 2.77 10.18 -11.73
C ILE A 15 4.04 10.36 -10.90
N GLY A 16 4.01 9.96 -9.62
CA GLY A 16 5.13 10.09 -8.69
C GLY A 16 6.37 9.31 -9.11
N LEU A 17 6.19 8.14 -9.75
CA LEU A 17 7.28 7.34 -10.31
C LEU A 17 7.75 7.84 -11.69
N GLY A 18 7.02 8.78 -12.32
CA GLY A 18 7.37 9.34 -13.62
C GLY A 18 6.97 8.48 -14.84
N ASP A 19 6.25 7.38 -14.64
CA ASP A 19 5.75 6.52 -15.71
C ASP A 19 4.73 7.25 -16.61
N VAL A 20 3.97 8.16 -16.00
CA VAL A 20 2.93 8.96 -16.64
C VAL A 20 3.08 10.41 -16.20
N LYS A 21 3.01 11.35 -17.14
CA LYS A 21 2.88 12.78 -16.80
C LYS A 21 1.40 13.13 -16.65
N SER A 22 1.06 14.04 -15.76
CA SER A 22 -0.34 14.45 -15.54
C SER A 22 -1.02 15.02 -16.78
N ASP A 23 -0.26 15.63 -17.70
CA ASP A 23 -0.74 16.21 -18.96
C ASP A 23 -0.64 15.25 -20.17
N LYS A 24 -0.10 14.05 -19.96
CA LYS A 24 0.11 13.07 -21.03
C LYS A 24 -1.23 12.53 -21.53
N LEU A 25 -1.39 12.51 -22.85
CA LEU A 25 -2.50 11.82 -23.50
C LEU A 25 -2.27 10.31 -23.43
N ILE A 26 -3.20 9.60 -22.80
CA ILE A 26 -3.26 8.15 -22.68
C ILE A 26 -4.19 7.63 -23.78
N THR A 27 -3.61 6.86 -24.68
CA THR A 27 -4.35 6.24 -25.81
C THR A 27 -4.92 4.87 -25.46
N ASP A 28 -4.40 4.22 -24.42
CA ASP A 28 -4.87 2.93 -23.92
C ASP A 28 -5.12 3.01 -22.40
N PRO A 29 -6.37 3.28 -21.98
CA PRO A 29 -6.72 3.37 -20.56
C PRO A 29 -6.54 2.05 -19.79
N LEU A 30 -6.71 0.90 -20.45
CA LEU A 30 -6.56 -0.40 -19.79
C LEU A 30 -5.09 -0.69 -19.50
N GLU A 31 -4.20 -0.37 -20.43
CA GLU A 31 -2.77 -0.51 -20.19
C GLU A 31 -2.27 0.48 -19.13
N ASN A 32 -2.79 1.72 -19.12
CA ASN A 32 -2.50 2.65 -18.03
C ASN A 32 -2.94 2.10 -16.66
N ALA A 33 -4.09 1.43 -16.60
CA ALA A 33 -4.61 0.85 -15.37
C ALA A 33 -3.83 -0.40 -14.89
N ARG A 34 -3.10 -1.09 -15.77
CA ARG A 34 -2.26 -2.24 -15.38
C ARG A 34 -1.05 -1.74 -14.58
N LEU A 35 -0.89 -2.25 -13.36
CA LEU A 35 0.25 -1.85 -12.53
C LEU A 35 1.54 -2.52 -13.02
N THR A 36 2.60 -1.72 -13.13
CA THR A 36 3.96 -2.27 -13.25
C THR A 36 4.38 -2.94 -11.92
N PRO A 37 5.41 -3.80 -11.89
CA PRO A 37 5.90 -4.38 -10.65
C PRO A 37 6.27 -3.35 -9.57
N GLU A 38 6.87 -2.23 -9.98
CA GLU A 38 7.24 -1.12 -9.09
C GLU A 38 6.00 -0.40 -8.54
N GLN A 39 5.04 -0.05 -9.40
CA GLN A 39 3.78 0.54 -8.97
C GLN A 39 3.01 -0.39 -8.02
N MET A 40 2.96 -1.70 -8.30
CA MET A 40 2.36 -2.70 -7.42
C MET A 40 3.02 -2.70 -6.04
N GLN A 41 4.36 -2.68 -6.01
CA GLN A 41 5.14 -2.66 -4.79
C GLN A 41 4.85 -1.39 -3.94
N VAL A 42 4.87 -0.21 -4.55
CA VAL A 42 4.56 1.06 -3.84
C VAL A 42 3.11 1.09 -3.35
N ASN A 43 2.16 0.59 -4.13
CA ASN A 43 0.76 0.46 -3.70
C ASN A 43 0.62 -0.45 -2.47
N LYS A 44 1.33 -1.59 -2.43
CA LYS A 44 1.34 -2.49 -1.28
C LYS A 44 2.00 -1.85 -0.06
N LEU A 45 3.08 -1.09 -0.23
CA LEU A 45 3.71 -0.36 0.87
C LEU A 45 2.76 0.69 1.46
N ALA A 46 2.08 1.46 0.61
CA ALA A 46 1.08 2.44 1.04
C ALA A 46 -0.07 1.78 1.81
N ALA A 47 -0.57 0.63 1.33
CA ALA A 47 -1.57 -0.15 2.03
C ALA A 47 -1.05 -0.66 3.39
N LEU A 48 0.16 -1.22 3.44
CA LEU A 48 0.76 -1.72 4.67
C LEU A 48 0.92 -0.61 5.73
N PHE A 49 1.37 0.57 5.29
CA PHE A 49 1.43 1.77 6.12
C PHE A 49 0.06 2.08 6.73
N LEU A 50 -0.99 2.21 5.90
CA LEU A 50 -2.35 2.51 6.35
C LEU A 50 -2.88 1.48 7.35
N PHE A 51 -2.70 0.19 7.06
CA PHE A 51 -3.25 -0.89 7.89
C PHE A 51 -2.47 -1.14 9.19
N THR A 52 -1.32 -0.50 9.37
CA THR A 52 -0.54 -0.53 10.62
C THR A 52 -0.69 0.74 11.47
N CYS A 53 -1.28 1.82 10.94
CA CYS A 53 -1.64 3.01 11.72
C CYS A 53 -2.68 2.72 12.79
N GLN A 54 -2.65 3.46 13.90
CA GLN A 54 -3.74 3.44 14.89
C GLN A 54 -4.97 4.21 14.38
N GLY A 55 -6.13 3.99 14.99
CA GLY A 55 -7.38 4.67 14.65
C GLY A 55 -8.19 4.03 13.51
N PRO A 56 -9.23 4.70 13.02
CA PRO A 56 -10.04 4.19 11.92
C PRO A 56 -9.25 4.23 10.61
N VAL A 57 -9.42 3.19 9.79
CA VAL A 57 -8.87 3.12 8.44
C VAL A 57 -9.97 3.42 7.44
N MET A 58 -9.70 4.37 6.54
CA MET A 58 -10.56 4.69 5.40
C MET A 58 -9.87 4.21 4.13
N ILE A 59 -10.64 3.61 3.23
CA ILE A 59 -10.20 3.23 1.89
C ILE A 59 -11.21 3.78 0.89
N HIS A 60 -10.73 4.28 -0.25
CA HIS A 60 -11.60 4.67 -1.36
C HIS A 60 -11.87 3.48 -2.28
N GLU A 61 -13.05 3.46 -2.91
CA GLU A 61 -13.45 2.38 -3.82
C GLU A 61 -12.54 2.33 -5.06
N GLY A 62 -11.74 1.27 -5.14
CA GLY A 62 -10.76 1.04 -6.19
C GLY A 62 -9.31 1.32 -5.82
N GLN A 63 -9.07 1.84 -4.62
CA GLN A 63 -7.72 1.95 -4.06
C GLN A 63 -7.06 0.55 -3.95
N GLU A 64 -7.85 -0.49 -3.68
CA GLU A 64 -7.41 -1.87 -3.50
C GLU A 64 -6.95 -2.57 -4.79
N TYR A 65 -7.15 -1.95 -5.95
CA TYR A 65 -6.64 -2.43 -7.24
C TYR A 65 -5.93 -1.35 -8.05
N GLY A 66 -5.56 -0.23 -7.43
CA GLY A 66 -4.81 0.86 -8.08
C GLY A 66 -5.60 1.46 -9.23
N ARG A 67 -6.89 1.78 -8.98
CA ARG A 67 -7.81 2.42 -9.94
C ARG A 67 -7.10 3.51 -10.74
N SER A 68 -7.45 3.61 -12.02
CA SER A 68 -7.05 4.72 -12.88
C SER A 68 -8.29 5.47 -13.36
N LYS A 69 -8.25 6.80 -13.34
CA LYS A 69 -9.32 7.70 -13.78
C LYS A 69 -8.87 8.46 -15.03
N VAL A 70 -8.88 7.80 -16.19
CA VAL A 70 -8.61 8.46 -17.48
C VAL A 70 -9.93 9.01 -18.04
N ILE A 71 -9.93 10.28 -18.46
CA ILE A 71 -11.13 10.96 -18.98
C ILE A 71 -11.58 10.28 -20.27
N ALA A 72 -12.79 9.74 -20.27
CA ALA A 72 -13.39 9.10 -21.42
C ALA A 72 -13.93 10.15 -22.42
N PRO A 73 -13.94 9.85 -23.73
CA PRO A 73 -14.64 10.68 -24.70
C PRO A 73 -16.16 10.57 -24.50
N THR A 74 -16.84 11.72 -24.53
CA THR A 74 -18.30 11.82 -24.38
C THR A 74 -18.89 12.64 -25.53
N GLU A 75 -20.21 12.79 -25.60
CA GLU A 75 -20.85 13.72 -26.55
C GLU A 75 -20.54 15.19 -26.26
N VAL A 76 -20.17 15.51 -25.01
CA VAL A 76 -19.73 16.84 -24.59
C VAL A 76 -18.24 16.99 -24.83
N LEU A 77 -17.86 18.09 -25.48
CA LEU A 77 -16.46 18.41 -25.75
C LEU A 77 -15.71 18.64 -24.44
N ASP A 78 -14.75 17.76 -24.14
CA ASP A 78 -13.77 17.94 -23.06
C ASP A 78 -12.35 17.98 -23.67
N PRO A 79 -11.60 19.09 -23.52
CA PRO A 79 -10.25 19.21 -24.06
C PRO A 79 -9.22 18.31 -23.34
N ASN A 80 -9.62 17.63 -22.26
CA ASN A 80 -8.79 16.76 -21.45
C ASN A 80 -9.08 15.26 -21.66
N VAL A 81 -9.93 14.89 -22.61
CA VAL A 81 -10.12 13.48 -23.00
C VAL A 81 -8.77 12.78 -23.16
N GLY A 82 -8.66 11.60 -22.55
CA GLY A 82 -7.44 10.79 -22.54
C GLY A 82 -6.40 11.21 -21.50
N LYS A 83 -6.61 12.26 -20.70
CA LYS A 83 -5.72 12.59 -19.58
C LYS A 83 -6.23 11.95 -18.29
N ILE A 84 -5.36 11.82 -17.30
CA ILE A 84 -5.78 11.43 -15.94
C ILE A 84 -6.54 12.60 -15.30
N ASP A 85 -7.68 12.30 -14.70
CA ASP A 85 -8.48 13.26 -13.98
C ASP A 85 -8.12 13.32 -12.49
N HIS A 86 -8.05 14.54 -11.98
CA HIS A 86 -7.91 14.83 -10.53
C HIS A 86 -9.21 15.40 -9.93
N ASN A 87 -10.18 15.78 -10.76
CA ASN A 87 -11.42 16.39 -10.27
C ASN A 87 -12.61 15.92 -11.10
N SER A 88 -13.07 14.69 -10.82
CA SER A 88 -14.03 14.00 -11.66
C SER A 88 -15.50 14.26 -11.33
N TYR A 89 -15.80 15.35 -10.61
CA TYR A 89 -17.16 15.70 -10.15
C TYR A 89 -18.16 15.91 -11.30
N GLU A 90 -17.67 16.35 -12.46
CA GLU A 90 -18.45 16.68 -13.65
C GLU A 90 -18.29 15.64 -14.77
N LYS A 91 -17.65 14.49 -14.50
CA LYS A 91 -17.41 13.45 -15.50
C LYS A 91 -18.49 12.38 -15.49
N ASP A 92 -18.68 11.79 -16.65
CA ASP A 92 -19.65 10.72 -16.89
C ASP A 92 -19.28 9.39 -16.21
N ASN A 93 -20.15 8.40 -16.39
CA ASN A 93 -19.96 7.06 -15.84
C ASN A 93 -18.76 6.37 -16.47
N GLU A 94 -18.50 6.60 -17.75
CA GLU A 94 -17.41 6.02 -18.52
C GLU A 94 -16.05 6.38 -17.89
N THR A 95 -15.93 7.60 -17.35
CA THR A 95 -14.77 8.04 -16.56
C THR A 95 -14.83 7.55 -15.10
N ASN A 96 -16.01 7.59 -14.46
CA ASN A 96 -16.15 7.42 -13.00
C ASN A 96 -16.51 6.02 -12.50
N TRP A 97 -16.85 5.06 -13.36
CA TRP A 97 -17.30 3.75 -12.90
C TRP A 97 -16.19 2.95 -12.20
N LEU A 98 -16.61 1.95 -11.43
CA LEU A 98 -15.70 0.95 -10.89
C LEU A 98 -15.41 -0.09 -11.97
N ASN A 99 -14.28 0.06 -12.65
CA ASN A 99 -13.88 -0.87 -13.71
C ASN A 99 -13.32 -2.18 -13.12
N PHE A 100 -14.12 -3.26 -13.17
CA PHE A 100 -13.73 -4.57 -12.68
C PHE A 100 -12.66 -5.27 -13.52
N ASP A 101 -12.38 -4.82 -14.74
CA ASP A 101 -11.23 -5.32 -15.50
C ASP A 101 -9.93 -4.83 -14.87
N HIS A 102 -9.88 -3.60 -14.33
CA HIS A 102 -8.74 -3.12 -13.54
C HIS A 102 -8.54 -4.02 -12.31
N ALA A 103 -9.64 -4.31 -11.60
CA ALA A 103 -9.65 -5.21 -10.44
C ALA A 103 -9.15 -6.62 -10.78
N LYS A 104 -9.52 -7.14 -11.96
CA LYS A 104 -9.06 -8.45 -12.44
C LYS A 104 -7.58 -8.43 -12.81
N MET A 105 -7.10 -7.39 -13.48
CA MET A 105 -5.70 -7.25 -13.88
C MET A 105 -4.76 -7.10 -12.67
N ASN A 106 -5.20 -6.35 -11.65
CA ASN A 106 -4.41 -6.05 -10.46
C ASN A 106 -4.88 -6.86 -9.24
N ARG A 107 -5.41 -8.08 -9.47
CA ARG A 107 -6.02 -8.93 -8.43
C ARG A 107 -5.09 -9.19 -7.24
N GLU A 108 -3.80 -9.23 -7.48
CA GLU A 108 -2.78 -9.38 -6.44
C GLU A 108 -2.86 -8.29 -5.37
N LEU A 109 -3.14 -7.03 -5.75
CA LEU A 109 -3.29 -5.94 -4.78
C LEU A 109 -4.54 -6.12 -3.93
N ILE A 110 -5.65 -6.58 -4.53
CA ILE A 110 -6.90 -6.86 -3.81
C ILE A 110 -6.67 -7.94 -2.75
N ASP A 111 -5.98 -9.02 -3.12
CA ASP A 111 -5.72 -10.12 -2.21
C ASP A 111 -4.75 -9.69 -1.09
N TYR A 112 -3.82 -8.78 -1.39
CA TYR A 112 -2.98 -8.13 -0.39
C TYR A 112 -3.79 -7.28 0.61
N TYR A 113 -4.68 -6.40 0.13
CA TYR A 113 -5.59 -5.61 0.97
C TYR A 113 -6.45 -6.51 1.86
N ARG A 114 -7.03 -7.58 1.31
CA ARG A 114 -7.80 -8.58 2.08
C ARG A 114 -6.95 -9.21 3.18
N GLY A 115 -5.69 -9.54 2.88
CA GLY A 115 -4.72 -10.03 3.85
C GLY A 115 -4.51 -9.04 5.01
N LEU A 116 -4.26 -7.77 4.68
CA LEU A 116 -4.05 -6.71 5.67
C LEU A 116 -5.29 -6.43 6.52
N ILE A 117 -6.49 -6.45 5.93
CA ILE A 117 -7.75 -6.31 6.66
C ILE A 117 -7.90 -7.45 7.67
N ARG A 118 -7.67 -8.70 7.25
CA ARG A 118 -7.71 -9.86 8.16
C ARG A 118 -6.65 -9.76 9.26
N MET A 119 -5.44 -9.32 8.93
CA MET A 119 -4.36 -9.09 9.90
C MET A 119 -4.79 -8.05 10.94
N ARG A 120 -5.19 -6.85 10.51
CA ARG A 120 -5.62 -5.76 11.40
C ARG A 120 -6.81 -6.13 12.29
N ASN A 121 -7.76 -6.91 11.76
CA ASN A 121 -8.91 -7.35 12.54
C ASN A 121 -8.50 -8.35 13.64
N ASN A 122 -7.63 -9.31 13.31
CA ASN A 122 -7.22 -10.37 14.23
C ASN A 122 -6.14 -9.94 15.24
N HIS A 123 -5.39 -8.87 14.97
CA HIS A 123 -4.36 -8.36 15.86
C HIS A 123 -4.75 -6.98 16.40
N ALA A 124 -5.33 -6.96 17.61
CA ALA A 124 -5.86 -5.74 18.25
C ALA A 124 -4.80 -4.64 18.40
N ALA A 125 -3.52 -4.99 18.53
CA ALA A 125 -2.40 -4.06 18.60
C ALA A 125 -2.38 -2.99 17.50
N PHE A 126 -2.89 -3.29 16.29
CA PHE A 126 -2.94 -2.30 15.20
C PHE A 126 -4.10 -1.32 15.32
N ARG A 127 -5.04 -1.53 16.26
CA ARG A 127 -6.24 -0.71 16.45
C ARG A 127 -6.30 -0.03 17.81
N THR A 128 -5.68 -0.61 18.83
CA THR A 128 -5.86 -0.19 20.24
C THR A 128 -4.56 0.08 20.98
N ALA A 129 -3.40 0.07 20.31
CA ALA A 129 -2.15 0.34 20.99
C ALA A 129 -2.03 1.83 21.37
N THR A 130 -1.64 2.10 22.62
CA THR A 130 -1.39 3.46 23.12
C THR A 130 0.02 3.91 22.76
N PRO A 131 0.31 5.23 22.74
CA PRO A 131 1.63 5.76 22.40
C PRO A 131 2.78 5.14 23.22
N GLU A 132 2.55 4.80 24.48
CA GLU A 132 3.56 4.22 25.39
C GLU A 132 3.94 2.78 25.01
N GLN A 133 3.09 2.10 24.23
CA GLN A 133 3.33 0.75 23.73
C GLN A 133 4.20 0.73 22.47
N PHE A 134 4.50 1.89 21.89
CA PHE A 134 5.39 2.02 20.73
C PHE A 134 6.84 2.24 21.16
N THR A 135 7.76 1.56 20.49
CA THR A 135 9.19 1.83 20.58
C THR A 135 9.76 1.95 19.17
N PHE A 136 10.28 3.12 18.81
CA PHE A 136 10.89 3.35 17.50
C PHE A 136 12.36 2.95 17.55
N PHE A 137 12.81 2.19 16.54
CA PHE A 137 14.21 1.81 16.43
C PHE A 137 14.99 2.91 15.70
N PRO A 138 16.18 3.29 16.21
CA PRO A 138 17.05 4.22 15.49
C PRO A 138 17.58 3.52 14.23
N VAL A 139 17.31 4.12 13.08
CA VAL A 139 17.78 3.65 11.78
C VAL A 139 18.45 4.80 11.02
N PRO A 140 19.54 4.53 10.26
CA PRO A 140 20.32 5.59 9.62
C PRO A 140 19.63 6.18 8.39
N ASP A 141 18.78 5.41 7.71
CA ASP A 141 18.03 5.85 6.54
C ASP A 141 16.73 6.54 6.97
N SER A 142 16.58 7.83 6.64
CA SER A 142 15.37 8.60 6.98
C SER A 142 14.12 8.15 6.22
N LEU A 143 14.27 7.35 5.17
CA LEU A 143 13.17 6.73 4.42
C LEU A 143 12.85 5.31 4.90
N PHE A 144 13.55 4.82 5.93
CA PHE A 144 13.25 3.56 6.59
C PHE A 144 12.62 3.83 7.96
N LEU A 145 11.44 3.29 8.21
CA LEU A 145 10.76 3.37 9.50
C LEU A 145 10.68 1.97 10.11
N ALA A 146 11.18 1.83 11.33
CA ALA A 146 11.13 0.60 12.09
C ALA A 146 10.61 0.88 13.50
N TYR A 147 9.56 0.18 13.92
CA TYR A 147 9.05 0.28 15.28
C TYR A 147 8.51 -1.05 15.80
N GLU A 148 8.51 -1.18 17.12
CA GLU A 148 7.88 -2.28 17.86
C GLU A 148 6.60 -1.77 18.53
N ILE A 149 5.57 -2.61 18.53
CA ILE A 149 4.37 -2.45 19.36
C ILE A 149 4.40 -3.57 20.41
N LYS A 150 4.51 -3.20 21.69
CA LYS A 150 4.39 -4.12 22.83
C LYS A 150 2.97 -4.01 23.41
N HIS A 151 2.07 -4.81 22.89
CA HIS A 151 0.67 -4.83 23.28
C HIS A 151 0.37 -6.04 24.17
N ASP A 152 -0.74 -5.98 24.92
CA ASP A 152 -1.18 -7.09 25.78
C ASP A 152 -1.49 -8.37 24.98
N THR A 153 -1.72 -8.24 23.68
CA THR A 153 -1.97 -9.36 22.74
C THR A 153 -0.73 -9.78 21.95
N GLY A 154 0.47 -9.40 22.42
CA GLY A 154 1.74 -9.80 21.83
C GLY A 154 2.62 -8.64 21.37
N ARG A 155 3.81 -9.01 20.89
CA ARG A 155 4.83 -8.08 20.40
C ARG A 155 4.89 -8.12 18.89
N TYR A 156 4.89 -6.94 18.27
CA TYR A 156 4.86 -6.78 16.83
C TYR A 156 6.01 -5.89 16.38
N ILE A 157 6.62 -6.19 15.24
CA ILE A 157 7.58 -5.30 14.59
C ILE A 157 7.03 -4.91 13.23
N VAL A 158 7.05 -3.62 12.93
CA VAL A 158 6.67 -3.07 11.64
C VAL A 158 7.89 -2.39 11.03
N LEU A 159 8.19 -2.76 9.78
CA LEU A 159 9.29 -2.25 8.99
C LEU A 159 8.72 -1.68 7.69
N LEU A 160 9.02 -0.43 7.37
CA LEU A 160 8.50 0.27 6.19
C LEU A 160 9.67 0.95 5.50
N ASN A 161 10.09 0.41 4.36
CA ASN A 161 11.18 0.96 3.55
C ASN A 161 10.61 1.74 2.37
N GLY A 162 10.48 3.05 2.56
CA GLY A 162 10.08 4.00 1.52
C GLY A 162 11.26 4.51 0.69
N ASN A 163 12.44 3.90 0.80
CA ASN A 163 13.56 4.20 -0.09
C ASN A 163 13.35 3.53 -1.45
N ASP A 164 13.69 4.24 -2.53
CA ASP A 164 13.49 3.77 -3.90
C ASP A 164 14.60 2.83 -4.39
N PHE A 165 15.77 2.85 -3.75
CA PHE A 165 16.95 2.11 -4.22
C PHE A 165 17.65 1.29 -3.14
N LEU A 166 17.60 1.72 -1.87
CA LEU A 166 18.36 1.10 -0.80
C LEU A 166 17.60 -0.07 -0.17
N THR A 167 18.22 -1.25 -0.15
CA THR A 167 17.78 -2.36 0.70
C THR A 167 18.26 -2.11 2.13
N ASN A 168 17.33 -1.97 3.06
CA ASN A 168 17.64 -1.74 4.46
C ASN A 168 17.80 -3.06 5.21
N LYS A 169 18.81 -3.14 6.08
CA LYS A 169 19.02 -4.28 6.98
C LYS A 169 18.48 -3.92 8.36
N PHE A 170 17.59 -4.76 8.88
CA PHE A 170 17.08 -4.63 10.25
C PHE A 170 17.59 -5.77 11.12
N ILE A 171 18.05 -5.47 12.33
CA ILE A 171 18.49 -6.45 13.33
C ILE A 171 17.41 -6.55 14.39
N PHE A 172 16.88 -7.75 14.59
CA PHE A 172 15.79 -7.97 15.54
C PHE A 172 16.28 -7.92 16.99
N PRO A 173 15.47 -7.41 17.92
CA PRO A 173 15.66 -7.69 19.34
C PRO A 173 15.46 -9.18 19.60
N GLU A 174 15.89 -9.64 20.79
CA GLU A 174 15.76 -11.05 21.16
C GLU A 174 14.31 -11.54 21.11
N GLY A 175 14.16 -12.77 20.61
CA GLY A 175 12.88 -13.43 20.38
C GLY A 175 12.88 -14.19 19.05
N ASN A 176 11.87 -15.06 18.90
CA ASN A 176 11.58 -15.73 17.64
C ASN A 176 10.51 -14.91 16.91
N TRP A 177 10.77 -14.51 15.67
CA TRP A 177 9.87 -13.62 14.93
C TRP A 177 9.28 -14.34 13.72
N LYS A 178 7.98 -14.22 13.55
CA LYS A 178 7.27 -14.74 12.38
C LYS A 178 6.61 -13.62 11.58
N ILE A 179 6.59 -13.77 10.26
CA ILE A 179 6.01 -12.79 9.34
C ILE A 179 4.50 -12.97 9.25
N LEU A 180 3.78 -11.86 9.47
CA LEU A 180 2.34 -11.69 9.19
C LEU A 180 2.09 -11.04 7.82
N ALA A 181 2.96 -10.11 7.42
CA ALA A 181 2.93 -9.49 6.11
C ALA A 181 4.36 -9.17 5.62
N ASP A 182 4.60 -9.33 4.32
CA ASP A 182 5.79 -8.86 3.63
C ASP A 182 5.40 -8.18 2.31
N GLY A 183 6.38 -7.72 1.51
CA GLY A 183 6.10 -7.04 0.23
C GLY A 183 5.33 -7.88 -0.81
N ILE A 184 5.09 -9.18 -0.55
CA ILE A 184 4.38 -10.07 -1.46
C ILE A 184 2.96 -10.33 -0.95
N ARG A 185 2.82 -10.79 0.30
CA ARG A 185 1.53 -11.23 0.86
C ARG A 185 1.34 -10.76 2.30
N ALA A 186 0.07 -10.61 2.67
CA ALA A 186 -0.36 -10.39 4.05
C ALA A 186 -1.37 -11.45 4.48
N ASP A 187 -1.34 -11.82 5.75
CA ASP A 187 -2.29 -12.79 6.31
C ASP A 187 -2.56 -12.53 7.79
N SER A 188 -3.61 -13.18 8.30
CA SER A 188 -3.96 -13.19 9.72
C SER A 188 -3.15 -14.17 10.56
N LYS A 189 -2.53 -15.16 9.93
CA LYS A 189 -1.69 -16.15 10.61
C LYS A 189 -0.27 -16.02 10.10
N PRO A 190 0.73 -16.09 10.98
CA PRO A 190 2.11 -16.00 10.54
C PRO A 190 2.46 -17.16 9.61
N PHE A 191 3.17 -16.88 8.50
CA PHE A 191 3.45 -17.87 7.46
C PHE A 191 4.93 -18.18 7.25
N ARG A 192 5.84 -17.44 7.91
CA ARG A 192 7.29 -17.68 7.79
C ARG A 192 8.01 -17.30 9.08
N LEU A 193 8.79 -18.23 9.63
CA LEU A 193 9.70 -17.97 10.75
C LEU A 193 10.99 -17.33 10.23
N ILE A 194 11.49 -16.32 10.94
CA ILE A 194 12.81 -15.74 10.69
C ILE A 194 13.88 -16.58 11.39
N GLN A 195 14.81 -17.11 10.62
CA GLN A 195 15.90 -17.95 11.14
C GLN A 195 17.11 -17.14 11.62
N ASN A 196 17.33 -15.95 11.05
CA ASN A 196 18.48 -15.11 11.34
C ASN A 196 18.11 -13.96 12.28
N ARG A 197 19.05 -13.45 13.08
CA ARG A 197 18.83 -12.23 13.88
C ARG A 197 18.65 -10.95 13.04
N ASN A 198 18.64 -11.05 11.71
CA ASN A 198 18.43 -9.91 10.83
C ASN A 198 17.59 -10.27 9.60
N ILE A 199 17.02 -9.25 8.97
CA ILE A 199 16.32 -9.34 7.69
C ILE A 199 16.74 -8.19 6.77
N LEU A 200 16.65 -8.45 5.47
CA LEU A 200 16.75 -7.43 4.43
C LEU A 200 15.35 -7.01 4.02
N VAL A 201 15.10 -5.71 4.00
CA VAL A 201 13.85 -5.08 3.56
C VAL A 201 14.13 -4.37 2.25
N PRO A 202 13.69 -4.91 1.10
CA PRO A 202 13.91 -4.30 -0.21
C PRO A 202 13.36 -2.87 -0.31
N PRO A 203 13.83 -2.08 -1.30
CA PRO A 203 13.26 -0.77 -1.63
C PRO A 203 11.75 -0.86 -1.86
N GLY A 204 11.01 0.20 -1.55
CA GLY A 204 9.56 0.27 -1.77
C GLY A 204 8.73 -0.82 -1.06
N SER A 205 9.27 -1.51 -0.06
CA SER A 205 8.61 -2.66 0.58
C SER A 205 8.51 -2.52 2.09
N GLY A 206 7.67 -3.35 2.71
CA GLY A 206 7.57 -3.38 4.16
C GLY A 206 7.24 -4.78 4.68
N MET A 207 7.31 -4.91 6.00
CA MET A 207 7.07 -6.16 6.70
C MET A 207 6.38 -5.91 8.04
N VAL A 208 5.53 -6.85 8.44
CA VAL A 208 4.95 -6.92 9.77
C VAL A 208 5.25 -8.30 10.33
N LEU A 209 5.81 -8.32 11.53
CA LEU A 209 6.19 -9.53 12.24
C LEU A 209 5.54 -9.57 13.62
N ILE A 210 5.35 -10.79 14.13
CA ILE A 210 4.89 -11.07 15.48
C ILE A 210 5.91 -11.97 16.18
N ALA A 211 6.16 -11.73 17.46
CA ALA A 211 6.98 -12.61 18.28
C ALA A 211 6.23 -13.92 18.58
N GLU A 212 6.91 -15.06 18.56
CA GLU A 212 6.44 -16.26 19.25
C GLU A 212 6.71 -16.12 20.75
N GLU A 213 5.69 -16.44 21.54
CA GLU A 213 5.84 -16.68 22.99
C GLU A 213 6.55 -18.01 23.26
#